data_AF-A0A7V6YGD6-F1
#
_entry.id   AF-A0A7V6YGD6-F1
#
_cell.length_a   1.000
_cell.length_b   1.000
_cell.length_c   1.000
_cell.angle_alpha   90.00
_cell.angle_beta   90.00
_cell.angle_gamma   90.00
#
_symmetry.space_group_name_H-M   'P 1'
#
loop_
_entity.id
_entity.type
_entity.pdbx_description
1 polymer ?
#
loop_
_entity_poly.entity_id
_entity_poly.type
_entity_poly.pdbx_seq_one_letter_code
_entity_poly.pdbx_strand_id
1 'polypeptide(L)'
;NLPAGVEAAKVKSSDAEVRNITTEVLPNKVIVQGTLHKQVFYVDAATRQLFEFSVDEDFTTFVHLPGVEPRTDVTVNAQLEYVKFDLTSPTTANQSAIIKLVVRAITTREIKVVTDVIGPGIDVVKEILKAEHVVAEGKQQVAIENTGITFPRPARKVPKVDAKVEINRSESKILPNKIIVVGNLHKQLFYVDVCTNGVFETSVDEPFTTFVDVKGAKPGMNVTYHRRLEHVDVTNQGPIPTPEEVCPPATYVPENYPWKQTAIVEIKARVTETKELHVVTDIIVGGKADVCDEDDYGQVRYHVVRPGDTLFKIAQMYGTTVEELRRLNPGVDPNNLQVGRKLKVRCGIPGAKG
;
A
#
# COMPACT_ATOMS: atom_id res chain seq x y z
N ASN A 1 -4.31 37.41 11.62
CA ASN A 1 -4.30 38.71 10.93
C ASN A 1 -4.44 38.47 9.44
N LEU A 2 -5.21 39.32 8.75
CA LEU A 2 -5.26 39.33 7.30
C LEU A 2 -3.91 39.82 6.74
N PRO A 3 -3.59 39.57 5.46
CA PRO A 3 -2.36 40.06 4.84
C PRO A 3 -2.21 41.59 4.99
N ALA A 4 -0.97 42.08 4.97
CA ALA A 4 -0.70 43.50 5.10
C ALA A 4 -1.40 44.30 3.98
N GLY A 5 -2.10 45.38 4.35
CA GLY A 5 -2.87 46.21 3.42
C GLY A 5 -4.28 45.69 3.10
N VAL A 6 -4.70 44.56 3.68
CA VAL A 6 -6.06 44.03 3.52
C VAL A 6 -6.96 44.53 4.65
N GLU A 7 -8.00 45.27 4.28
CA GLU A 7 -9.09 45.65 5.18
C GLU A 7 -10.42 45.09 4.65
N ALA A 8 -10.96 44.09 5.33
CA ALA A 8 -12.19 43.42 4.93
C ALA A 8 -13.41 43.99 5.65
N ALA A 9 -14.42 44.42 4.89
CA ALA A 9 -15.74 44.74 5.42
C ALA A 9 -16.49 43.47 5.88
N LYS A 10 -16.34 42.38 5.10
CA LYS A 10 -16.87 41.05 5.42
C LYS A 10 -16.12 39.97 4.64
N VAL A 11 -16.03 38.77 5.21
CA VAL A 11 -15.66 37.56 4.47
C VAL A 11 -16.93 37.01 3.82
N LYS A 12 -16.88 36.77 2.52
CA LYS A 12 -18.02 36.26 1.75
C LYS A 12 -18.04 34.73 1.76
N SER A 13 -16.88 34.12 1.54
CA SER A 13 -16.67 32.68 1.58
C SER A 13 -15.20 32.39 1.81
N SER A 14 -14.91 31.17 2.23
CA SER A 14 -13.55 30.66 2.35
C SER A 14 -13.56 29.20 1.89
N ASP A 15 -12.75 28.91 0.89
CA ASP A 15 -12.48 27.55 0.48
C ASP A 15 -11.16 27.11 1.11
N ALA A 16 -11.09 25.86 1.53
CA ALA A 16 -9.88 25.32 2.08
C ALA A 16 -9.70 23.87 1.66
N GLU A 17 -8.44 23.47 1.57
CA GLU A 17 -8.07 22.11 1.23
C GLU A 17 -6.74 21.75 1.86
N VAL A 18 -6.54 20.45 2.00
CA VAL A 18 -5.30 19.89 2.56
C VAL A 18 -4.41 19.46 1.42
N ARG A 19 -3.22 20.06 1.32
CA ARG A 19 -2.20 19.76 0.31
C ARG A 19 -0.91 19.24 0.93
N ASN A 20 0.00 18.79 0.07
CA ASN A 20 1.40 18.48 0.42
C ASN A 20 1.53 17.52 1.61
N ILE A 21 0.65 16.53 1.72
CA ILE A 21 0.70 15.57 2.81
C ILE A 21 1.97 14.72 2.69
N THR A 22 2.81 14.80 3.70
CA THR A 22 3.99 13.97 3.89
C THR A 22 3.87 13.22 5.20
N THR A 23 4.58 12.10 5.29
CA THR A 23 4.53 11.23 6.46
C THR A 23 5.91 10.78 6.88
N GLU A 24 6.17 10.81 8.18
CA GLU A 24 7.33 10.18 8.80
C GLU A 24 6.87 9.07 9.73
N VAL A 25 7.41 7.87 9.56
CA VAL A 25 7.01 6.70 10.34
C VAL A 25 8.03 6.46 11.45
N LEU A 26 7.55 6.47 12.68
CA LEU A 26 8.32 6.17 13.88
C LEU A 26 7.71 4.95 14.59
N PRO A 27 8.41 4.32 15.54
CA PRO A 27 7.84 3.20 16.29
C PRO A 27 6.50 3.57 16.94
N ASN A 28 5.44 2.83 16.60
CA ASN A 28 4.06 2.97 17.07
C ASN A 28 3.36 4.30 16.75
N LYS A 29 3.93 5.14 15.88
CA LYS A 29 3.35 6.45 15.53
C LYS A 29 3.71 6.89 14.12
N VAL A 30 2.79 7.59 13.48
CA VAL A 30 3.00 8.23 12.18
C VAL A 30 2.88 9.73 12.37
N ILE A 31 3.94 10.47 12.06
CA ILE A 31 3.87 11.93 11.94
C ILE A 31 3.28 12.24 10.57
N VAL A 32 2.23 13.06 10.55
CA VAL A 32 1.60 13.57 9.34
C VAL A 32 1.84 15.06 9.29
N GLN A 33 2.48 15.52 8.23
CA GLN A 33 2.66 16.93 7.94
C GLN A 33 1.89 17.27 6.67
N GLY A 34 1.38 18.48 6.59
CA GLY A 34 0.71 18.95 5.39
C GLY A 34 0.46 20.44 5.49
N THR A 35 -0.11 20.98 4.42
CA THR A 35 -0.44 22.40 4.33
C THR A 35 -1.93 22.53 4.19
N LEU A 36 -2.56 23.28 5.09
CA LEU A 36 -3.93 23.74 4.92
C LEU A 36 -3.89 25.00 4.06
N HIS A 37 -4.16 24.84 2.76
CA HIS A 37 -4.31 25.97 1.87
C HIS A 37 -5.70 26.54 2.01
N LYS A 38 -5.80 27.85 2.19
CA LYS A 38 -7.08 28.56 2.33
C LYS A 38 -7.13 29.68 1.32
N GLN A 39 -8.24 29.76 0.59
CA GLN A 39 -8.56 30.86 -0.30
C GLN A 39 -9.75 31.61 0.27
N VAL A 40 -9.53 32.87 0.64
CA VAL A 40 -10.52 33.68 1.34
C VAL A 40 -11.02 34.76 0.40
N PHE A 41 -12.32 34.75 0.14
CA PHE A 41 -12.99 35.78 -0.64
C PHE A 41 -13.62 36.79 0.32
N TYR A 42 -13.24 38.06 0.16
CA TYR A 42 -13.67 39.12 1.06
C TYR A 42 -14.11 40.36 0.28
N VAL A 43 -15.00 41.14 0.89
CA VAL A 43 -15.39 42.45 0.37
C VAL A 43 -14.50 43.49 1.04
N ASP A 44 -13.78 44.26 0.23
CA ASP A 44 -12.90 45.32 0.71
C ASP A 44 -13.69 46.45 1.42
N ALA A 45 -13.12 46.98 2.50
CA ALA A 45 -13.75 47.98 3.35
C ALA A 45 -13.97 49.31 2.65
N ALA A 46 -13.03 49.74 1.80
CA ALA A 46 -13.05 51.05 1.16
C ALA A 46 -13.83 51.02 -0.18
N THR A 47 -13.46 50.10 -1.06
CA THR A 47 -13.94 50.02 -2.45
C THR A 47 -15.23 49.23 -2.60
N ARG A 48 -15.59 48.42 -1.60
CA ARG A 48 -16.71 47.45 -1.64
C ARG A 48 -16.61 46.42 -2.76
N GLN A 49 -15.45 46.29 -3.39
CA GLN A 49 -15.18 45.28 -4.41
C GLN A 49 -14.83 43.94 -3.75
N LEU A 50 -15.06 42.86 -4.49
CA LEU A 50 -14.70 41.51 -4.06
C LEU A 50 -13.24 41.25 -4.41
N PHE A 51 -12.44 40.89 -3.41
CA PHE A 51 -11.06 40.48 -3.56
C PHE A 51 -10.85 39.09 -2.97
N GLU A 52 -9.71 38.52 -3.28
CA GLU A 52 -9.25 37.27 -2.70
C GLU A 52 -7.83 37.39 -2.19
N PHE A 53 -7.50 36.53 -1.23
CA PHE A 53 -6.12 36.22 -0.90
C PHE A 53 -6.03 34.74 -0.50
N SER A 54 -4.85 34.17 -0.68
CA SER A 54 -4.56 32.81 -0.25
C SER A 54 -3.57 32.81 0.91
N VAL A 55 -3.76 31.88 1.83
CA VAL A 55 -2.85 31.64 2.94
C VAL A 55 -2.62 30.15 3.08
N ASP A 56 -1.35 29.78 3.07
CA ASP A 56 -0.90 28.45 3.43
C ASP A 56 -0.58 28.42 4.92
N GLU A 57 -1.11 27.41 5.61
CA GLU A 57 -0.80 27.16 7.01
C GLU A 57 -0.36 25.71 7.17
N ASP A 58 0.92 25.52 7.46
CA ASP A 58 1.47 24.19 7.68
C ASP A 58 0.99 23.64 9.02
N PHE A 59 0.63 22.37 9.02
CA PHE A 59 0.30 21.63 10.22
C PHE A 59 1.20 20.41 10.35
N THR A 60 1.42 20.00 11.59
CA THR A 60 2.08 18.75 11.95
C THR A 60 1.29 18.10 13.06
N THR A 61 0.96 16.83 12.88
CA THR A 61 0.28 16.03 13.90
C THR A 61 0.86 14.62 13.91
N PHE A 62 0.48 13.82 14.90
CA PHE A 62 0.84 12.42 14.96
C PHE A 62 -0.39 11.56 15.20
N VAL A 63 -0.40 10.38 14.56
CA VAL A 63 -1.40 9.35 14.77
C VAL A 63 -0.73 8.16 15.45
N HIS A 64 -1.25 7.79 16.61
CA HIS A 64 -0.83 6.57 17.30
C HIS A 64 -1.32 5.36 16.51
N LEU A 65 -0.38 4.51 16.08
CA LEU A 65 -0.67 3.33 15.30
C LEU A 65 0.23 2.18 15.80
N PRO A 66 -0.21 1.44 16.85
CA PRO A 66 0.58 0.39 17.46
C PRO A 66 0.99 -0.70 16.46
N GLY A 67 2.24 -1.18 16.57
CA GLY A 67 2.78 -2.22 15.69
C GLY A 67 3.38 -1.72 14.38
N VAL A 68 3.35 -0.40 14.14
CA VAL A 68 4.05 0.22 13.02
C VAL A 68 5.52 0.45 13.36
N GLU A 69 6.40 0.07 12.44
CA GLU A 69 7.85 0.24 12.51
C GLU A 69 8.36 1.15 11.38
N PRO A 70 9.56 1.76 11.53
CA PRO A 70 10.18 2.50 10.43
C PRO A 70 10.21 1.66 9.14
N ARG A 71 9.90 2.28 8.00
CA ARG A 71 9.74 1.65 6.67
C ARG A 71 8.43 0.89 6.41
N THR A 72 7.48 0.87 7.36
CA THR A 72 6.10 0.40 7.08
C THR A 72 5.48 1.26 5.99
N ASP A 73 4.79 0.65 5.03
CA ASP A 73 4.09 1.40 3.98
C ASP A 73 2.82 2.01 4.59
N VAL A 74 2.72 3.34 4.57
CA VAL A 74 1.62 4.08 5.18
C VAL A 74 0.94 4.93 4.12
N THR A 75 -0.38 4.85 4.08
CA THR A 75 -1.22 5.70 3.26
C THR A 75 -2.05 6.59 4.17
N VAL A 76 -2.10 7.89 3.85
CA VAL A 76 -2.89 8.88 4.59
C VAL A 76 -3.91 9.48 3.64
N ASN A 77 -5.17 9.49 4.07
CA ASN A 77 -6.24 10.24 3.44
C ASN A 77 -6.64 11.36 4.38
N ALA A 78 -6.49 12.60 3.93
CA ALA A 78 -6.88 13.80 4.65
C ALA A 78 -8.15 14.38 4.02
N GLN A 79 -9.16 14.62 4.84
CA GLN A 79 -10.43 15.22 4.42
C GLN A 79 -10.70 16.44 5.28
N LEU A 80 -11.02 17.57 4.67
CA LEU A 80 -11.50 18.74 5.38
C LEU A 80 -12.98 18.52 5.72
N GLU A 81 -13.32 18.40 7.01
CA GLU A 81 -14.71 18.24 7.44
C GLU A 81 -15.39 19.59 7.67
N TYR A 82 -14.61 20.60 8.08
CA TYR A 82 -15.15 21.91 8.41
C TYR A 82 -14.10 22.99 8.27
N VAL A 83 -14.50 24.14 7.72
CA VAL A 83 -13.74 25.38 7.80
C VAL A 83 -14.69 26.54 8.05
N LYS A 84 -14.32 27.43 8.97
CA LYS A 84 -15.04 28.67 9.25
C LYS A 84 -14.07 29.81 9.44
N PHE A 85 -14.45 30.96 8.89
CA PHE A 85 -13.76 32.23 9.03
C PHE A 85 -14.74 33.29 9.55
N ASP A 86 -14.44 33.83 10.74
CA ASP A 86 -15.21 34.89 11.37
C ASP A 86 -14.34 36.13 11.55
N LEU A 87 -14.67 37.25 10.90
CA LEU A 87 -13.96 38.51 11.14
C LEU A 87 -14.22 39.00 12.58
N THR A 88 -13.15 39.37 13.26
CA THR A 88 -13.17 40.00 14.58
C THR A 88 -12.87 41.50 14.50
N SER A 89 -12.16 41.93 13.46
CA SER A 89 -11.93 43.33 13.07
C SER A 89 -11.76 43.41 11.54
N PRO A 90 -11.69 44.60 10.92
CA PRO A 90 -11.40 44.72 9.49
C PRO A 90 -10.08 44.08 9.05
N THR A 91 -9.12 43.87 9.96
CA THR A 91 -7.79 43.31 9.66
C THR A 91 -7.51 41.98 10.36
N THR A 92 -8.48 41.45 11.12
CA THR A 92 -8.31 40.23 11.93
C THR A 92 -9.53 39.33 11.81
N ALA A 93 -9.29 38.03 11.62
CA ALA A 93 -10.32 37.00 11.60
C ALA A 93 -9.90 35.82 12.48
N ASN A 94 -10.89 35.19 13.13
CA ASN A 94 -10.78 33.88 13.73
C ASN A 94 -11.05 32.82 12.67
N GLN A 95 -10.23 31.79 12.68
CA GLN A 95 -10.34 30.65 11.78
C GLN A 95 -10.51 29.38 12.61
N SER A 96 -11.38 28.48 12.16
CA SER A 96 -11.46 27.11 12.67
C SER A 96 -11.50 26.14 11.51
N ALA A 97 -10.64 25.14 11.52
CA ALA A 97 -10.62 24.07 10.53
C ALA A 97 -10.53 22.72 11.23
N ILE A 98 -11.33 21.75 10.78
CA ILE A 98 -11.31 20.37 11.25
C ILE A 98 -10.86 19.50 10.09
N ILE A 99 -9.71 18.86 10.26
CA ILE A 99 -9.13 17.93 9.29
C ILE A 99 -9.27 16.53 9.86
N LYS A 100 -9.97 15.66 9.13
CA LYS A 100 -10.03 14.23 9.41
C LYS A 100 -8.90 13.52 8.69
N LEU A 101 -8.10 12.79 9.45
CA LEU A 101 -7.02 11.96 8.94
C LEU A 101 -7.39 10.49 9.08
N VAL A 102 -7.36 9.75 7.98
CA VAL A 102 -7.47 8.30 7.95
C VAL A 102 -6.12 7.73 7.54
N VAL A 103 -5.43 7.12 8.50
CA VAL A 103 -4.11 6.52 8.31
C VAL A 103 -4.25 5.01 8.22
N ARG A 104 -3.68 4.41 7.17
CA ARG A 104 -3.63 2.95 6.98
C ARG A 104 -2.19 2.52 6.81
N ALA A 105 -1.74 1.57 7.61
CA ALA A 105 -0.41 0.99 7.54
C ALA A 105 -0.47 -0.46 7.04
N ILE A 106 0.43 -0.83 6.14
CA ILE A 106 0.61 -2.18 5.65
C ILE A 106 2.05 -2.60 5.92
N THR A 107 2.22 -3.58 6.79
CA THR A 107 3.53 -4.14 7.13
C THR A 107 3.69 -5.50 6.45
N THR A 108 4.69 -5.62 5.57
CA THR A 108 5.11 -6.93 5.08
C THR A 108 5.94 -7.61 6.18
N ARG A 109 5.54 -8.80 6.61
CA ARG A 109 6.29 -9.58 7.60
C ARG A 109 7.04 -10.70 6.91
N GLU A 110 8.34 -10.78 7.18
CA GLU A 110 9.12 -11.97 6.84
C GLU A 110 8.86 -13.03 7.91
N ILE A 111 8.32 -14.16 7.49
CA ILE A 111 8.05 -15.29 8.39
C ILE A 111 9.06 -16.38 8.06
N LYS A 112 9.84 -16.80 9.05
CA LYS A 112 10.66 -18.02 8.93
C LYS A 112 9.73 -19.21 9.06
N VAL A 113 9.68 -20.02 8.01
CA VAL A 113 8.83 -21.21 7.95
C VAL A 113 9.71 -22.46 7.88
N VAL A 114 9.24 -23.53 8.52
CA VAL A 114 9.86 -24.85 8.42
C VAL A 114 9.26 -25.53 7.19
N THR A 115 10.09 -25.87 6.20
CA THR A 115 9.63 -26.52 4.97
C THR A 115 9.74 -28.05 5.03
N ASP A 116 10.54 -28.56 5.97
CA ASP A 116 10.67 -29.99 6.20
C ASP A 116 11.18 -30.32 7.61
N VAL A 117 10.83 -31.52 8.10
CA VAL A 117 11.39 -32.11 9.31
C VAL A 117 11.69 -33.58 9.01
N ILE A 118 12.95 -33.97 9.17
CA ILE A 118 13.41 -35.34 8.87
C ILE A 118 13.84 -36.01 10.16
N GLY A 119 13.25 -37.16 10.47
CA GLY A 119 13.65 -38.00 11.59
C GLY A 119 12.94 -39.35 11.61
N PRO A 120 13.50 -40.36 12.28
CA PRO A 120 12.88 -41.68 12.36
C PRO A 120 11.52 -41.61 13.07
N GLY A 121 10.49 -42.21 12.45
CA GLY A 121 9.11 -42.20 12.95
C GLY A 121 8.42 -40.83 12.91
N ILE A 122 8.96 -39.85 12.18
CA ILE A 122 8.38 -38.52 12.03
C ILE A 122 7.68 -38.41 10.67
N ASP A 123 6.36 -38.27 10.69
CA ASP A 123 5.58 -37.80 9.56
C ASP A 123 5.27 -36.31 9.75
N VAL A 124 5.22 -35.56 8.65
CA VAL A 124 4.91 -34.12 8.66
C VAL A 124 3.62 -33.84 7.91
N VAL A 125 2.78 -32.96 8.46
CA VAL A 125 1.65 -32.37 7.75
C VAL A 125 2.13 -31.05 7.16
N LYS A 126 1.94 -30.89 5.85
CA LYS A 126 2.30 -29.66 5.14
C LYS A 126 1.07 -28.95 4.62
N GLU A 127 1.00 -27.65 4.82
CA GLU A 127 0.03 -26.77 4.19
C GLU A 127 0.69 -25.84 3.18
N ILE A 128 -0.08 -25.37 2.20
CA ILE A 128 0.41 -24.43 1.19
C ILE A 128 0.22 -23.01 1.72
N LEU A 129 1.33 -22.34 2.02
CA LEU A 129 1.37 -20.92 2.30
C LEU A 129 1.73 -20.15 1.02
N LYS A 130 0.85 -19.26 0.59
CA LYS A 130 1.15 -18.30 -0.49
C LYS A 130 1.83 -17.08 0.10
N ALA A 131 3.05 -16.81 -0.31
CA ALA A 131 3.83 -15.66 0.15
C ALA A 131 4.29 -14.83 -1.04
N GLU A 132 4.20 -13.50 -0.93
CA GLU A 132 4.77 -12.58 -1.91
C GLU A 132 6.27 -12.45 -1.68
N HIS A 133 7.06 -12.85 -2.66
CA HIS A 133 8.51 -12.70 -2.66
C HIS A 133 8.89 -11.51 -3.54
N VAL A 134 9.67 -10.59 -2.98
CA VAL A 134 10.12 -9.38 -3.70
C VAL A 134 11.24 -9.79 -4.66
N VAL A 135 11.01 -9.59 -5.94
CA VAL A 135 11.99 -9.90 -6.98
C VAL A 135 12.98 -8.74 -7.13
N ALA A 136 12.45 -7.54 -7.34
CA ALA A 136 13.25 -6.34 -7.51
C ALA A 136 12.40 -5.07 -7.40
N GLU A 137 13.11 -3.94 -7.28
CA GLU A 137 12.55 -2.60 -7.36
C GLU A 137 13.29 -1.79 -8.42
N GLY A 138 12.56 -0.89 -9.08
CA GLY A 138 13.12 0.08 -10.00
C GLY A 138 12.46 1.44 -9.85
N LYS A 139 13.12 2.47 -10.35
CA LYS A 139 12.63 3.85 -10.33
C LYS A 139 12.89 4.51 -11.67
N GLN A 140 12.00 5.40 -12.07
CA GLN A 140 12.15 6.23 -13.27
C GLN A 140 11.55 7.61 -13.03
N GLN A 141 12.26 8.66 -13.45
CA GLN A 141 11.67 9.99 -13.60
C GLN A 141 11.11 10.16 -15.02
N VAL A 142 9.94 10.78 -15.11
CA VAL A 142 9.23 11.06 -16.35
C VAL A 142 9.01 12.56 -16.45
N ALA A 143 9.51 13.16 -17.52
CA ALA A 143 9.16 14.52 -17.90
C ALA A 143 7.92 14.48 -18.80
N ILE A 144 6.87 15.19 -18.40
CA ILE A 144 5.61 15.33 -19.14
C ILE A 144 5.52 16.78 -19.56
N GLU A 145 5.67 17.04 -20.86
CA GLU A 145 5.61 18.39 -21.44
C GLU A 145 4.45 18.50 -22.40
N ASN A 146 3.74 19.63 -22.34
CA ASN A 146 2.69 19.98 -23.30
C ASN A 146 2.78 21.47 -23.60
N THR A 147 2.91 21.86 -24.87
CA THR A 147 3.02 23.26 -25.31
C THR A 147 1.71 23.83 -25.85
N GLY A 148 0.63 23.05 -25.85
CA GLY A 148 -0.65 23.40 -26.47
C GLY A 148 -1.80 23.51 -25.48
N ILE A 149 -1.52 23.81 -24.20
CA ILE A 149 -2.59 24.02 -23.23
C ILE A 149 -3.32 25.31 -23.59
N THR A 150 -4.64 25.20 -23.74
CA THR A 150 -5.53 26.33 -23.99
C THR A 150 -6.52 26.47 -22.85
N PHE A 151 -7.05 27.68 -22.68
CA PHE A 151 -8.04 28.00 -21.65
C PHE A 151 -9.38 28.36 -22.30
N PRO A 152 -10.52 28.02 -21.68
CA PRO A 152 -11.83 28.43 -22.20
C PRO A 152 -12.06 29.96 -22.20
N ARG A 153 -11.29 30.69 -21.38
CA ARG A 153 -11.31 32.15 -21.25
C ARG A 153 -9.88 32.68 -21.32
N PRO A 154 -9.64 33.92 -21.76
CA PRO A 154 -8.29 34.46 -21.89
C PRO A 154 -7.59 34.51 -20.54
N ALA A 155 -6.65 33.60 -20.31
CA ALA A 155 -5.88 33.53 -19.08
C ALA A 155 -4.76 34.58 -19.08
N ARG A 156 -4.71 35.37 -18.00
CA ARG A 156 -3.60 36.28 -17.70
C ARG A 156 -2.43 35.56 -17.02
N LYS A 157 -2.75 34.75 -16.02
CA LYS A 157 -1.79 33.99 -15.21
C LYS A 157 -2.45 32.75 -14.62
N VAL A 158 -1.67 31.72 -14.37
CA VAL A 158 -2.07 30.50 -13.67
C VAL A 158 -1.46 30.51 -12.27
N PRO A 159 -2.13 31.09 -11.25
CA PRO A 159 -1.58 31.15 -9.90
C PRO A 159 -1.47 29.79 -9.22
N LYS A 160 -2.21 28.77 -9.67
CA LYS A 160 -2.25 27.48 -8.99
C LYS A 160 -2.55 26.33 -9.96
N VAL A 161 -1.85 25.22 -9.74
CA VAL A 161 -2.06 23.95 -10.41
C VAL A 161 -2.15 22.86 -9.34
N ASP A 162 -3.30 22.23 -9.20
CA ASP A 162 -3.39 20.96 -8.46
C ASP A 162 -3.20 19.82 -9.46
N ALA A 163 -2.34 18.87 -9.13
CA ALA A 163 -2.05 17.77 -10.04
C ALA A 163 -1.99 16.44 -9.31
N LYS A 164 -2.50 15.40 -9.97
CA LYS A 164 -2.56 14.04 -9.47
C LYS A 164 -2.13 13.08 -10.55
N VAL A 165 -1.25 12.15 -10.17
CA VAL A 165 -0.78 11.08 -11.05
C VAL A 165 -1.56 9.81 -10.77
N GLU A 166 -2.19 9.27 -11.81
CA GLU A 166 -2.92 8.01 -11.78
C GLU A 166 -2.29 6.99 -12.73
N ILE A 167 -2.06 5.77 -12.25
CA ILE A 167 -1.47 4.69 -13.05
C ILE A 167 -2.59 3.78 -13.56
N ASN A 168 -2.68 3.61 -14.87
CA ASN A 168 -3.58 2.67 -15.51
C ASN A 168 -2.96 1.26 -15.48
N ARG A 169 -3.34 0.48 -14.46
CA ARG A 169 -2.82 -0.87 -14.24
C ARG A 169 -3.23 -1.86 -15.33
N SER A 170 -4.42 -1.68 -15.93
CA SER A 170 -4.90 -2.55 -17.03
C SER A 170 -4.11 -2.39 -18.32
N GLU A 171 -3.55 -1.20 -18.57
CA GLU A 171 -2.75 -0.92 -19.77
C GLU A 171 -1.24 -1.07 -19.52
N SER A 172 -0.80 -0.97 -18.27
CA SER A 172 0.58 -1.22 -17.87
C SER A 172 0.93 -2.71 -18.03
N LYS A 173 2.15 -3.01 -18.49
CA LYS A 173 2.59 -4.39 -18.79
C LYS A 173 3.97 -4.68 -18.21
N ILE A 174 4.10 -5.83 -17.56
CA ILE A 174 5.41 -6.35 -17.15
C ILE A 174 6.02 -7.11 -18.31
N LEU A 175 7.22 -6.72 -18.69
CA LEU A 175 8.07 -7.36 -19.69
C LEU A 175 9.31 -7.95 -18.99
N PRO A 176 10.09 -8.79 -19.67
CA PRO A 176 11.39 -9.21 -19.16
C PRO A 176 12.26 -8.01 -18.78
N ASN A 177 12.64 -7.93 -17.50
CA ASN A 177 13.49 -6.89 -16.89
C ASN A 177 12.96 -5.44 -16.91
N LYS A 178 11.71 -5.21 -17.33
CA LYS A 178 11.18 -3.87 -17.57
C LYS A 178 9.68 -3.84 -17.40
N ILE A 179 9.13 -2.69 -17.05
CA ILE A 179 7.69 -2.48 -16.92
C ILE A 179 7.30 -1.29 -17.78
N ILE A 180 6.32 -1.47 -18.67
CA ILE A 180 5.63 -0.37 -19.33
C ILE A 180 4.60 0.16 -18.35
N VAL A 181 4.73 1.43 -17.99
CA VAL A 181 3.81 2.12 -17.10
C VAL A 181 3.01 3.12 -17.92
N VAL A 182 1.70 2.90 -18.00
CA VAL A 182 0.75 3.82 -18.62
C VAL A 182 0.01 4.53 -17.50
N GLY A 183 -0.10 5.86 -17.59
CA GLY A 183 -0.76 6.66 -16.60
C GLY A 183 -1.32 7.96 -17.16
N ASN A 184 -1.95 8.73 -16.28
CA ASN A 184 -2.50 10.03 -16.59
C ASN A 184 -2.08 11.04 -15.51
N LEU A 185 -1.64 12.21 -15.94
CA LEU A 185 -1.47 13.40 -15.12
C LEU A 185 -2.74 14.24 -15.22
N HIS A 186 -3.65 14.04 -14.27
CA HIS A 186 -4.83 14.88 -14.11
C HIS A 186 -4.44 16.20 -13.43
N LYS A 187 -4.88 17.33 -13.97
CA LYS A 187 -4.61 18.64 -13.39
C LYS A 187 -5.87 19.48 -13.29
N GLN A 188 -6.00 20.21 -12.20
CA GLN A 188 -6.91 21.32 -12.03
C GLN A 188 -6.10 22.62 -12.12
N LEU A 189 -6.33 23.40 -13.17
CA LEU A 189 -5.66 24.67 -13.41
C LEU A 189 -6.56 25.81 -12.93
N PHE A 190 -6.08 26.63 -12.02
CA PHE A 190 -6.74 27.86 -11.60
C PHE A 190 -6.06 29.03 -12.28
N TYR A 191 -6.82 29.86 -12.96
CA TYR A 191 -6.29 30.95 -13.78
C TYR A 191 -7.10 32.23 -13.62
N VAL A 192 -6.44 33.36 -13.80
CA VAL A 192 -7.07 34.68 -13.72
C VAL A 192 -7.45 35.14 -15.12
N ASP A 193 -8.72 35.46 -15.33
CA ASP A 193 -9.25 35.93 -16.61
C ASP A 193 -8.86 37.39 -16.90
N VAL A 194 -8.47 37.67 -18.14
CA VAL A 194 -8.10 39.02 -18.61
C VAL A 194 -9.29 39.98 -18.56
N CYS A 195 -10.49 39.51 -18.92
CA CYS A 195 -11.64 40.38 -19.13
C CYS A 195 -12.34 40.81 -17.84
N THR A 196 -12.43 39.91 -16.87
CA THR A 196 -13.20 40.11 -15.64
C THR A 196 -12.31 40.24 -14.41
N ASN A 197 -11.01 39.92 -14.52
CA ASN A 197 -10.11 39.71 -13.38
C ASN A 197 -10.56 38.60 -12.40
N GLY A 198 -11.59 37.83 -12.74
CA GLY A 198 -12.07 36.72 -11.93
C GLY A 198 -11.14 35.51 -12.01
N VAL A 199 -11.19 34.68 -10.98
CA VAL A 199 -10.54 33.36 -10.98
C VAL A 199 -11.48 32.33 -11.58
N PHE A 200 -10.96 31.54 -12.48
CA PHE A 200 -11.64 30.42 -13.11
C PHE A 200 -10.78 29.17 -12.99
N GLU A 201 -11.43 28.04 -13.17
CA GLU A 201 -10.76 26.74 -13.18
C GLU A 201 -11.04 25.98 -14.46
N THR A 202 -10.12 25.11 -14.84
CA THR A 202 -10.30 24.13 -15.91
C THR A 202 -9.49 22.88 -15.61
N SER A 203 -10.01 21.72 -15.99
CA SER A 203 -9.31 20.44 -15.82
C SER A 203 -8.60 20.04 -17.12
N VAL A 204 -7.40 19.48 -17.00
CA VAL A 204 -6.63 18.97 -18.13
C VAL A 204 -6.02 17.62 -17.77
N ASP A 205 -6.36 16.60 -18.54
CA ASP A 205 -5.83 15.24 -18.42
C ASP A 205 -4.73 15.01 -19.43
N GLU A 206 -3.59 14.51 -18.96
CA GLU A 206 -2.46 14.22 -19.83
C GLU A 206 -1.92 12.81 -19.68
N PRO A 207 -2.21 11.94 -20.66
CA PRO A 207 -1.71 10.59 -20.63
C PRO A 207 -0.20 10.60 -20.84
N PHE A 208 0.48 9.72 -20.12
CA PHE A 208 1.91 9.47 -20.30
C PHE A 208 2.17 7.97 -20.33
N THR A 209 3.26 7.60 -20.99
CA THR A 209 3.79 6.24 -20.97
C THR A 209 5.28 6.32 -20.68
N THR A 210 5.76 5.45 -19.79
CA THR A 210 7.19 5.33 -19.48
C THR A 210 7.60 3.88 -19.27
N PHE A 211 8.90 3.69 -19.10
CA PHE A 211 9.49 2.40 -18.79
C PHE A 211 10.24 2.48 -17.46
N VAL A 212 9.98 1.54 -16.56
CA VAL A 212 10.77 1.34 -15.35
C VAL A 212 11.59 0.07 -15.53
N ASP A 213 12.92 0.20 -15.49
CA ASP A 213 13.82 -0.95 -15.52
C ASP A 213 13.78 -1.66 -14.15
N VAL A 214 13.38 -2.92 -14.15
CA VAL A 214 13.27 -3.76 -12.96
C VAL A 214 13.88 -5.12 -13.28
N LYS A 215 15.19 -5.27 -13.02
CA LYS A 215 15.94 -6.49 -13.32
C LYS A 215 15.31 -7.70 -12.63
N GLY A 216 15.02 -8.76 -13.38
CA GLY A 216 14.36 -9.97 -12.88
C GLY A 216 12.84 -9.99 -13.06
N ALA A 217 12.21 -8.87 -13.43
CA ALA A 217 10.78 -8.84 -13.73
C ALA A 217 10.43 -9.74 -14.93
N LYS A 218 9.29 -10.45 -14.84
CA LYS A 218 8.76 -11.34 -15.89
C LYS A 218 7.24 -11.19 -16.00
N PRO A 219 6.65 -11.45 -17.18
CA PRO A 219 5.20 -11.51 -17.33
C PRO A 219 4.57 -12.47 -16.31
N GLY A 220 3.42 -12.08 -15.74
CA GLY A 220 2.70 -12.86 -14.72
C GLY A 220 3.10 -12.56 -13.27
N MET A 221 4.14 -11.76 -13.03
CA MET A 221 4.46 -11.24 -11.70
C MET A 221 3.46 -10.14 -11.27
N ASN A 222 3.45 -9.84 -9.97
CA ASN A 222 2.70 -8.73 -9.38
C ASN A 222 3.55 -7.46 -9.37
N VAL A 223 2.92 -6.29 -9.46
CA VAL A 223 3.61 -4.99 -9.37
C VAL A 223 2.84 -4.00 -8.51
N THR A 224 3.58 -3.30 -7.65
CA THR A 224 3.08 -2.16 -6.88
C THR A 224 3.82 -0.89 -7.31
N TYR A 225 3.08 0.20 -7.50
CA TYR A 225 3.62 1.49 -7.91
C TYR A 225 3.52 2.52 -6.78
N HIS A 226 4.62 3.21 -6.52
CA HIS A 226 4.66 4.45 -5.74
C HIS A 226 5.01 5.58 -6.70
N ARG A 227 4.28 6.69 -6.61
CA ARG A 227 4.40 7.84 -7.52
C ARG A 227 4.58 9.10 -6.71
N ARG A 228 5.46 9.99 -7.16
CA ARG A 228 5.69 11.30 -6.55
C ARG A 228 5.74 12.35 -7.66
N LEU A 229 4.87 13.35 -7.56
CA LEU A 229 4.97 14.54 -8.39
C LEU A 229 6.08 15.42 -7.78
N GLU A 230 7.17 15.57 -8.50
CA GLU A 230 8.32 16.37 -8.03
C GLU A 230 8.17 17.83 -8.42
N HIS A 231 7.58 18.08 -9.59
CA HIS A 231 7.37 19.42 -10.11
C HIS A 231 6.18 19.43 -11.07
N VAL A 232 5.42 20.52 -11.07
CA VAL A 232 4.44 20.86 -12.10
C VAL A 232 4.42 22.39 -12.23
N ASP A 233 4.48 22.87 -13.46
CA ASP A 233 4.38 24.30 -13.76
C ASP A 233 3.66 24.50 -15.09
N VAL A 234 2.96 25.63 -15.19
CA VAL A 234 2.18 26.03 -16.38
C VAL A 234 2.44 27.52 -16.65
N THR A 235 3.13 27.78 -17.76
CA THR A 235 3.64 29.11 -18.14
C THR A 235 3.14 29.52 -19.51
N ASN A 236 2.92 30.83 -19.72
CA ASN A 236 2.52 31.35 -21.02
C ASN A 236 3.71 31.30 -22.00
N GLN A 237 3.47 30.94 -23.27
CA GLN A 237 4.53 30.89 -24.28
C GLN A 237 4.64 32.17 -25.15
N GLY A 238 3.84 33.19 -24.87
CA GLY A 238 3.77 34.42 -25.65
C GLY A 238 3.33 35.63 -24.83
N PRO A 239 3.12 36.79 -25.45
CA PRO A 239 2.59 37.96 -24.75
C PRO A 239 1.22 37.63 -24.15
N ILE A 240 0.98 38.13 -22.95
CA ILE A 240 -0.34 38.06 -22.32
C ILE A 240 -1.30 38.94 -23.15
N PRO A 241 -2.48 38.44 -23.55
CA PRO A 241 -3.42 39.24 -24.33
C PRO A 241 -3.86 40.49 -23.58
N THR A 242 -4.05 41.59 -24.30
CA THR A 242 -4.67 42.78 -23.73
C THR A 242 -6.20 42.67 -23.77
N PRO A 243 -6.94 43.37 -22.89
CA PRO A 243 -8.40 43.33 -22.92
C PRO A 243 -9.00 43.74 -24.28
N GLU A 244 -8.37 44.66 -25.01
CA GLU A 244 -8.85 45.08 -26.34
C GLU A 244 -8.75 43.95 -27.39
N GLU A 245 -7.81 43.02 -27.23
CA GLU A 245 -7.57 41.92 -28.17
C GLU A 245 -8.55 40.75 -27.96
N VAL A 246 -8.99 40.51 -26.72
CA VAL A 246 -9.68 39.25 -26.35
C VAL A 246 -11.03 39.44 -25.67
N CYS A 247 -11.39 40.65 -25.25
CA CYS A 247 -12.65 40.90 -24.54
C CYS A 247 -13.70 41.54 -25.46
N PRO A 248 -15.00 41.26 -25.24
CA PRO A 248 -16.07 41.80 -26.08
C PRO A 248 -15.96 43.32 -26.29
N PRO A 249 -16.06 43.80 -27.55
CA PRO A 249 -16.58 43.11 -28.73
C PRO A 249 -15.58 42.20 -29.47
N ALA A 250 -14.31 42.14 -29.06
CA ALA A 250 -13.36 41.20 -29.64
C ALA A 250 -13.73 39.74 -29.31
N THR A 251 -13.30 38.79 -30.14
CA THR A 251 -13.56 37.36 -29.97
C THR A 251 -12.27 36.65 -29.58
N TYR A 252 -12.27 36.04 -28.40
CA TYR A 252 -11.16 35.22 -27.93
C TYR A 252 -11.06 33.91 -28.73
N VAL A 253 -9.85 33.60 -29.21
CA VAL A 253 -9.49 32.35 -29.91
C VAL A 253 -8.36 31.68 -29.12
N PRO A 254 -8.61 30.59 -28.36
CA PRO A 254 -7.64 30.01 -27.43
C PRO A 254 -6.33 29.56 -28.07
N GLU A 255 -6.37 29.07 -29.32
CA GLU A 255 -5.23 28.52 -30.05
C GLU A 255 -4.13 29.57 -30.31
N ASN A 256 -4.48 30.86 -30.27
CA ASN A 256 -3.52 31.96 -30.44
C ASN A 256 -2.72 32.26 -29.17
N TYR A 257 -3.10 31.69 -28.02
CA TYR A 257 -2.51 31.96 -26.71
C TYR A 257 -2.12 30.65 -26.00
N PRO A 258 -1.18 29.86 -26.57
CA PRO A 258 -0.78 28.58 -26.01
C PRO A 258 0.01 28.74 -24.71
N TRP A 259 -0.21 27.80 -23.80
CA TRP A 259 0.54 27.65 -22.56
C TRP A 259 1.39 26.38 -22.59
N LYS A 260 2.59 26.49 -22.00
CA LYS A 260 3.50 25.38 -21.78
C LYS A 260 3.35 24.84 -20.37
N GLN A 261 3.19 23.54 -20.29
CA GLN A 261 3.38 22.77 -19.08
C GLN A 261 4.72 22.06 -19.07
N THR A 262 5.29 21.98 -17.89
CA THR A 262 6.35 21.03 -17.53
C THR A 262 6.00 20.33 -16.23
N ALA A 263 5.96 19.00 -16.24
CA ALA A 263 5.81 18.20 -15.02
C ALA A 263 6.89 17.13 -14.93
N ILE A 264 7.38 16.88 -13.72
CA ILE A 264 8.35 15.82 -13.42
C ILE A 264 7.71 14.87 -12.42
N VAL A 265 7.62 13.59 -12.80
CA VAL A 265 7.02 12.53 -11.99
C VAL A 265 8.05 11.44 -11.73
N GLU A 266 8.33 11.12 -10.47
CA GLU A 266 9.07 9.90 -10.08
C GLU A 266 8.08 8.74 -9.95
N ILE A 267 8.36 7.64 -10.64
CA ILE A 267 7.62 6.39 -10.56
C ILE A 267 8.57 5.32 -10.04
N LYS A 268 8.25 4.76 -8.87
CA LYS A 268 8.89 3.58 -8.30
C LYS A 268 7.99 2.38 -8.52
N ALA A 269 8.54 1.29 -9.07
CA ALA A 269 7.84 0.03 -9.24
C ALA A 269 8.53 -1.06 -8.41
N ARG A 270 7.75 -1.82 -7.65
CA ARG A 270 8.17 -3.02 -6.91
C ARG A 270 7.51 -4.23 -7.50
N VAL A 271 8.31 -5.19 -7.96
CA VAL A 271 7.82 -6.44 -8.56
C VAL A 271 7.92 -7.57 -7.56
N THR A 272 6.82 -8.29 -7.37
CA THR A 272 6.74 -9.47 -6.51
C THR A 272 6.26 -10.68 -7.30
N GLU A 273 6.70 -11.87 -6.90
CA GLU A 273 6.17 -13.13 -7.37
C GLU A 273 5.48 -13.85 -6.21
N THR A 274 4.31 -14.44 -6.46
CA THR A 274 3.66 -15.30 -5.48
C THR A 274 4.37 -16.64 -5.45
N LYS A 275 4.96 -17.00 -4.31
CA LYS A 275 5.54 -18.33 -4.06
C LYS A 275 4.58 -19.17 -3.24
N GLU A 276 4.35 -20.39 -3.70
CA GLU A 276 3.70 -21.43 -2.92
C GLU A 276 4.78 -22.15 -2.09
N LEU A 277 4.68 -22.02 -0.77
CA LEU A 277 5.58 -22.65 0.19
C LEU A 277 4.82 -23.77 0.88
N HIS A 278 5.31 -25.01 0.76
CA HIS A 278 4.84 -26.10 1.58
C HIS A 278 5.48 -25.97 2.96
N VAL A 279 4.69 -25.53 3.94
CA VAL A 279 5.15 -25.30 5.30
C VAL A 279 4.63 -26.40 6.20
N VAL A 280 5.50 -26.91 7.06
CA VAL A 280 5.13 -27.89 8.08
C VAL A 280 4.26 -27.18 9.11
N THR A 281 3.02 -27.64 9.25
CA THR A 281 2.07 -27.12 10.25
C THR A 281 1.97 -28.03 11.46
N ASP A 282 2.12 -29.34 11.25
CA ASP A 282 2.12 -30.34 12.32
C ASP A 282 3.19 -31.42 12.10
N ILE A 283 3.65 -31.98 13.22
CA ILE A 283 4.59 -33.11 13.28
C ILE A 283 3.85 -34.27 13.93
N ILE A 284 3.68 -35.36 13.18
CA ILE A 284 3.10 -36.61 13.67
C ILE A 284 4.25 -37.54 14.05
N VAL A 285 4.45 -37.72 15.35
CA VAL A 285 5.43 -38.68 15.88
C VAL A 285 4.74 -40.05 15.98
N GLY A 286 5.06 -40.95 15.06
CA GLY A 286 4.50 -42.31 15.00
C GLY A 286 4.37 -42.94 13.61
N GLY A 287 5.05 -42.40 12.59
CA GLY A 287 4.98 -42.88 11.20
C GLY A 287 5.69 -44.21 10.95
N LYS A 288 4.96 -45.16 10.33
CA LYS A 288 5.29 -46.54 9.90
C LYS A 288 6.08 -47.46 10.86
N ALA A 289 5.54 -48.66 11.04
CA ALA A 289 6.16 -49.79 11.72
C ALA A 289 7.40 -50.30 10.95
N ASP A 290 8.56 -49.65 11.10
CA ASP A 290 9.85 -50.06 10.50
C ASP A 290 10.31 -51.48 10.90
N VAL A 291 9.58 -52.18 11.78
CA VAL A 291 9.95 -53.52 12.26
C VAL A 291 9.23 -54.64 11.50
N CYS A 292 8.20 -54.34 10.70
CA CYS A 292 7.39 -55.33 10.01
C CYS A 292 7.36 -55.02 8.51
N ASP A 293 7.98 -55.87 7.70
CA ASP A 293 7.87 -55.82 6.25
C ASP A 293 6.53 -56.42 5.79
N GLU A 294 6.15 -56.23 4.52
CA GLU A 294 4.88 -56.78 3.99
C GLU A 294 4.80 -58.32 4.12
N ASP A 295 5.94 -59.01 4.06
CA ASP A 295 6.06 -60.46 4.25
C ASP A 295 5.84 -60.91 5.71
N ASP A 296 5.92 -59.98 6.67
CA ASP A 296 5.79 -60.27 8.10
C ASP A 296 4.36 -60.17 8.62
N TYR A 297 3.41 -59.68 7.82
CA TYR A 297 2.04 -59.49 8.29
C TYR A 297 1.40 -60.80 8.76
N GLY A 298 0.86 -60.77 9.97
CA GLY A 298 0.31 -61.96 10.62
C GLY A 298 1.35 -62.89 11.25
N GLN A 299 2.66 -62.68 11.05
CA GLN A 299 3.70 -63.44 11.72
C GLN A 299 3.94 -62.94 13.16
N VAL A 300 4.36 -63.86 14.03
CA VAL A 300 4.72 -63.55 15.43
C VAL A 300 6.23 -63.37 15.54
N ARG A 301 6.64 -62.16 15.93
CA ARG A 301 8.03 -61.78 16.25
C ARG A 301 8.23 -61.66 17.76
N TYR A 302 9.48 -61.49 18.18
CA TYR A 302 9.82 -61.19 19.56
C TYR A 302 10.42 -59.79 19.68
N HIS A 303 9.86 -58.98 20.57
CA HIS A 303 10.40 -57.69 20.97
C HIS A 303 11.11 -57.81 22.32
N VAL A 304 12.33 -57.29 22.42
CA VAL A 304 13.05 -57.21 23.71
C VAL A 304 12.80 -55.83 24.30
N VAL A 305 12.12 -55.76 25.44
CA VAL A 305 11.75 -54.50 26.10
C VAL A 305 13.00 -53.67 26.39
N ARG A 306 12.98 -52.41 25.98
CA ARG A 306 14.01 -51.41 26.18
C ARG A 306 13.56 -50.38 27.23
N PRO A 307 14.50 -49.63 27.85
CA PRO A 307 14.13 -48.53 28.74
C PRO A 307 13.19 -47.53 28.04
N GLY A 308 12.05 -47.22 28.65
CA GLY A 308 11.07 -46.26 28.13
C GLY A 308 9.97 -46.84 27.22
N ASP A 309 9.99 -48.16 26.98
CA ASP A 309 8.93 -48.86 26.29
C ASP A 309 7.64 -48.94 27.11
N THR A 310 6.52 -48.91 26.41
CA THR A 310 5.19 -49.21 26.96
C THR A 310 4.50 -50.18 26.01
N LEU A 311 3.51 -50.95 26.48
CA LEU A 311 2.74 -51.81 25.57
C LEU A 311 2.09 -51.00 24.43
N PHE A 312 1.72 -49.73 24.69
CA PHE A 312 1.20 -48.83 23.67
C PHE A 312 2.22 -48.52 22.57
N LYS A 313 3.44 -48.10 22.95
CA LYS A 313 4.52 -47.82 21.98
C LYS A 313 4.93 -49.07 21.20
N ILE A 314 4.99 -50.22 21.86
CA ILE A 314 5.31 -51.49 21.20
C ILE A 314 4.19 -51.89 20.25
N ALA A 315 2.92 -51.74 20.64
CA ALA A 315 1.79 -52.04 19.76
C ALA A 315 1.84 -51.19 18.50
N GLN A 316 2.08 -49.89 18.66
CA GLN A 316 2.25 -48.93 17.58
C GLN A 316 3.43 -49.29 16.66
N MET A 317 4.58 -49.66 17.22
CA MET A 317 5.81 -50.01 16.49
C MET A 317 5.63 -51.23 15.57
N TYR A 318 4.74 -52.16 15.90
CA TYR A 318 4.49 -53.39 15.12
C TYR A 318 3.13 -53.37 14.40
N GLY A 319 2.42 -52.23 14.40
CA GLY A 319 1.10 -52.12 13.78
C GLY A 319 0.03 -53.02 14.42
N THR A 320 0.16 -53.38 15.70
CA THR A 320 -0.79 -54.22 16.44
C THR A 320 -1.51 -53.43 17.54
N THR A 321 -2.33 -54.09 18.37
CA THR A 321 -3.05 -53.44 19.48
C THR A 321 -2.49 -53.86 20.83
N VAL A 322 -2.68 -53.02 21.85
CA VAL A 322 -2.29 -53.35 23.23
C VAL A 322 -3.05 -54.60 23.72
N GLU A 323 -4.29 -54.77 23.29
CA GLU A 323 -5.09 -55.94 23.62
C GLU A 323 -4.50 -57.23 23.04
N GLU A 324 -4.09 -57.21 21.76
CA GLU A 324 -3.42 -58.35 21.12
C GLU A 324 -2.07 -58.67 21.79
N LEU A 325 -1.30 -57.65 22.17
CA LEU A 325 -0.07 -57.85 22.94
C LEU A 325 -0.32 -58.51 24.30
N ARG A 326 -1.35 -58.07 25.03
CA ARG A 326 -1.73 -58.67 26.32
C ARG A 326 -2.19 -60.11 26.15
N ARG A 327 -2.94 -60.39 25.08
CA ARG A 327 -3.41 -61.74 24.74
C ARG A 327 -2.24 -62.68 24.41
N LEU A 328 -1.24 -62.21 23.66
CA LEU A 328 -0.06 -63.00 23.30
C LEU A 328 0.92 -63.21 24.46
N ASN A 329 0.85 -62.37 25.50
CA ASN A 329 1.76 -62.40 26.64
C ASN A 329 1.01 -62.44 27.99
N PRO A 330 0.29 -63.54 28.30
CA PRO A 330 -0.42 -63.68 29.56
C PRO A 330 0.57 -63.57 30.75
N GLY A 331 0.19 -62.82 31.78
CA GLY A 331 1.04 -62.60 32.96
C GLY A 331 2.11 -61.50 32.80
N VAL A 332 2.07 -60.71 31.73
CA VAL A 332 2.79 -59.43 31.66
C VAL A 332 1.91 -58.33 32.27
N ASP A 333 2.44 -57.64 33.27
CA ASP A 333 1.82 -56.43 33.82
C ASP A 333 2.11 -55.23 32.88
N PRO A 334 1.09 -54.61 32.28
CA PRO A 334 1.24 -53.42 31.42
C PRO A 334 1.92 -52.23 32.12
N ASN A 335 1.75 -52.11 33.44
CA ASN A 335 2.26 -51.00 34.23
C ASN A 335 3.66 -51.26 34.79
N ASN A 336 4.20 -52.48 34.60
CA ASN A 336 5.50 -52.90 35.14
C ASN A 336 6.28 -53.77 34.13
N LEU A 337 6.59 -53.19 32.97
CA LEU A 337 7.41 -53.83 31.95
C LEU A 337 8.88 -53.85 32.36
N GLN A 338 9.46 -55.05 32.47
CA GLN A 338 10.86 -55.26 32.82
C GLN A 338 11.76 -55.15 31.57
N VAL A 339 12.76 -54.27 31.62
CA VAL A 339 13.77 -54.12 30.55
C VAL A 339 14.51 -55.45 30.34
N GLY A 340 14.72 -55.84 29.08
CA GLY A 340 15.32 -57.11 28.68
C GLY A 340 14.33 -58.28 28.55
N ARG A 341 13.07 -58.11 28.97
CA ARG A 341 12.03 -59.13 28.78
C ARG A 341 11.67 -59.29 27.31
N LYS A 342 11.53 -60.53 26.85
CA LYS A 342 11.03 -60.85 25.50
C LYS A 342 9.50 -60.90 25.49
N LEU A 343 8.87 -60.13 24.61
CA LEU A 343 7.43 -60.12 24.36
C LEU A 343 7.14 -60.68 22.97
N LYS A 344 6.14 -61.56 22.87
CA LYS A 344 5.57 -61.99 21.59
C LYS A 344 4.74 -60.86 21.01
N VAL A 345 5.02 -60.49 19.76
CA VAL A 345 4.32 -59.42 19.06
C VAL A 345 3.92 -59.94 17.68
N ARG A 346 2.66 -59.74 17.29
CA ARG A 346 2.21 -60.06 15.93
C ARG A 346 2.30 -58.80 15.08
N CYS A 347 2.97 -58.86 13.94
CA CYS A 347 2.98 -57.76 12.99
C CYS A 347 1.57 -57.59 12.40
N GLY A 348 0.97 -56.41 12.61
CA GLY A 348 -0.34 -56.07 12.07
C GLY A 348 -0.23 -55.28 10.77
N ILE A 349 -1.28 -55.36 9.96
CA ILE A 349 -1.38 -54.65 8.69
C ILE A 349 -1.71 -53.18 9.00
N PRO A 350 -0.89 -52.20 8.60
CA PRO A 350 -1.18 -50.78 8.80
C PRO A 350 -2.57 -50.42 8.26
N GLY A 351 -3.46 -49.93 9.13
CA GLY A 351 -4.82 -49.52 8.76
C GLY A 351 -5.92 -50.60 8.85
N ALA A 352 -5.57 -51.87 9.14
CA ALA A 352 -6.57 -52.88 9.45
C ALA A 352 -7.13 -52.65 10.87
N LYS A 353 -8.33 -52.07 10.97
CA LYS A 353 -9.07 -51.96 12.24
C LYS A 353 -9.77 -53.30 12.50
N GLY A 354 -9.23 -54.08 13.43
CA GLY A 354 -9.88 -55.25 14.03
C GLY A 354 -10.48 -54.88 15.37
#